data_AF-A0A969ERZ6-F1
#
_entry.id   AF-A0A969ERZ6-F1
#
_cell.length_a   1.000
_cell.length_b   1.000
_cell.length_c   1.000
_cell.angle_alpha   90.00
_cell.angle_beta   90.00
_cell.angle_gamma   90.00
#
_symmetry.space_group_name_H-M   'P 1'
#
loop_
_entity.id
_entity.type
_entity.pdbx_description
1 polymer ?
#
loop_
_entity_poly.entity_id
_entity_poly.type
_entity_poly.pdbx_seq_one_letter_code
_entity_poly.pdbx_strand_id
1 'polypeptide(L)'
;MPLAKLAGGQDIDCSHEIRRGRNGLARYRVNMTPARAPRERGLEITLRPIPTTPPLLAELHLPDALRDNLVFEQGLVIITGPTGSGKTTLLGSVIRYLLEQPHSHRKIITYEAPIEFVYDFVRRSHALVLNMRSGCICTVLPPRYATVFGVSRW
;
A
#
# COMPACT_ATOMS: atom_id res chain seq x y z
N MET A 1 15.13 -17.99 1.80
CA MET A 1 15.70 -18.49 3.08
C MET A 1 15.23 -17.63 4.27
N PRO A 2 13.94 -17.62 4.65
CA PRO A 2 13.44 -16.83 5.79
C PRO A 2 13.91 -17.38 7.14
N LEU A 3 13.88 -18.70 7.31
CA LEU A 3 14.34 -19.38 8.54
C LEU A 3 15.81 -19.10 8.87
N ALA A 4 16.67 -18.99 7.86
CA ALA A 4 18.08 -18.66 8.06
C ALA A 4 18.29 -17.21 8.57
N LYS A 5 17.44 -16.27 8.16
CA LYS A 5 17.48 -14.88 8.64
C LYS A 5 17.05 -14.78 10.11
N LEU A 6 15.97 -15.49 10.47
CA LEU A 6 15.51 -15.56 11.87
C LEU A 6 16.54 -16.24 12.78
N ALA A 7 17.15 -17.34 12.33
CA ALA A 7 18.22 -18.01 13.07
C ALA A 7 19.47 -17.12 13.23
N GLY A 8 19.71 -16.21 12.28
CA GLY A 8 20.77 -15.20 12.32
C GLY A 8 20.43 -13.94 13.13
N GLY A 9 19.28 -13.88 13.81
CA GLY A 9 18.89 -12.73 14.63
C GLY A 9 18.26 -11.56 13.87
N GLN A 10 17.88 -11.75 12.59
CA GLN A 10 17.27 -10.71 11.78
C GLN A 10 15.75 -10.80 11.80
N ASP A 11 15.09 -9.65 11.91
CA ASP A 11 13.63 -9.54 11.81
C ASP A 11 13.13 -9.77 10.38
N ILE A 12 11.91 -10.30 10.27
CA ILE A 12 11.22 -10.46 9.00
C ILE A 12 9.93 -9.67 9.00
N ASP A 13 9.82 -8.74 8.04
CA ASP A 13 8.59 -8.02 7.72
C ASP A 13 8.07 -8.48 6.34
N CYS A 14 6.87 -9.06 6.33
CA CYS A 14 6.20 -9.47 5.11
C CYS A 14 4.69 -9.25 5.18
N SER A 15 4.04 -9.16 4.01
CA SER A 15 2.59 -9.22 3.90
C SER A 15 2.15 -10.66 3.63
N HIS A 16 1.12 -11.14 4.32
CA HIS A 16 0.52 -12.44 4.09
C HIS A 16 -0.99 -12.31 3.87
N GLU A 17 -1.53 -13.10 2.94
CA GLU A 17 -2.94 -13.09 2.58
C GLU A 17 -3.58 -14.43 2.95
N ILE A 18 -4.68 -14.36 3.70
CA ILE A 18 -5.44 -15.52 4.13
C ILE A 18 -6.81 -15.43 3.47
N ARG A 19 -7.19 -16.46 2.71
CA ARG A 19 -8.55 -16.57 2.17
C ARG A 19 -9.55 -16.78 3.30
N ARG A 20 -10.54 -15.89 3.40
CA ARG A 20 -11.72 -16.03 4.26
C ARG A 20 -12.93 -16.40 3.41
N GLY A 21 -13.27 -17.69 3.38
CA GLY A 21 -14.42 -18.20 2.64
C GLY A 21 -14.30 -18.13 1.11
N ARG A 22 -15.43 -18.05 0.41
CA ARG A 22 -15.47 -18.07 -1.07
C ARG A 22 -14.88 -16.81 -1.71
N ASN A 23 -15.17 -15.62 -1.16
CA ASN A 23 -14.82 -14.33 -1.77
C ASN A 23 -14.07 -13.34 -0.85
N GLY A 24 -13.73 -13.72 0.39
CA GLY A 24 -13.00 -12.85 1.30
C GLY A 24 -11.49 -13.07 1.23
N LEU A 25 -10.72 -11.99 1.17
CA LEU A 25 -9.26 -11.99 1.36
C LEU A 25 -8.95 -11.12 2.57
N ALA A 26 -8.26 -11.67 3.57
CA ALA A 26 -7.75 -10.92 4.70
C ALA A 26 -6.24 -10.80 4.58
N ARG A 27 -5.73 -9.57 4.55
CA ARG A 27 -4.31 -9.26 4.42
C ARG A 27 -3.75 -8.88 5.79
N TYR A 28 -2.54 -9.34 6.11
CA TYR A 28 -1.87 -9.07 7.37
C TYR A 28 -0.44 -8.62 7.11
N ARG A 29 0.05 -7.65 7.89
CA ARG A 29 1.48 -7.47 8.10
C ARG A 29 1.91 -8.49 9.13
N VAL A 30 2.82 -9.35 8.73
CA VAL A 30 3.46 -10.32 9.60
C VAL A 30 4.83 -9.76 9.93
N ASN A 31 5.04 -9.51 11.22
CA ASN A 31 6.36 -9.25 11.76
C ASN A 31 6.78 -10.48 12.57
N MET A 32 7.95 -11.03 12.27
CA MET A 32 8.51 -12.18 12.98
C MET A 32 9.87 -11.80 13.56
N THR A 33 10.00 -11.88 14.87
CA THR A 33 11.22 -11.50 15.62
C THR A 33 11.69 -12.68 16.46
N PRO A 34 13.00 -12.99 16.49
CA PRO A 34 13.56 -13.99 17.38
C PRO A 34 13.33 -13.61 18.85
N ALA A 35 12.71 -14.49 19.62
CA ALA A 35 12.44 -14.28 21.03
C ALA A 35 13.14 -15.34 21.88
N ARG A 36 13.47 -15.01 23.14
CA ARG A 36 14.08 -15.95 24.07
C ARG A 36 13.11 -16.25 25.20
N ALA A 37 12.66 -17.49 25.28
CA ALA A 37 11.98 -18.00 26.46
C ALA A 37 13.03 -18.48 27.48
N PRO A 38 12.69 -18.63 28.77
CA PRO A 38 13.64 -18.98 29.83
C PRO A 38 14.47 -20.25 29.58
N ARG A 39 14.02 -21.15 28.69
CA ARG A 39 14.69 -22.41 28.38
C ARG A 39 14.81 -22.75 26.88
N GLU A 40 14.27 -21.92 25.99
CA GLU A 40 14.21 -22.24 24.55
C GLU A 40 14.35 -20.97 23.69
N ARG A 41 14.86 -21.14 22.47
CA ARG A 41 14.75 -20.10 21.43
C ARG A 41 13.36 -20.20 20.82
N GLY A 42 12.61 -19.11 20.88
CA GLY A 42 11.27 -18.99 20.31
C GLY A 42 11.20 -17.93 19.22
N LEU A 43 10.00 -17.73 18.69
CA LEU A 43 9.67 -16.68 17.75
C LEU A 43 8.48 -15.91 18.30
N GLU A 44 8.58 -14.60 18.28
CA GLU A 44 7.44 -13.71 18.46
C GLU A 44 6.88 -13.37 17.08
N ILE A 45 5.57 -13.54 16.89
CA ILE A 45 4.89 -13.26 15.63
C ILE A 45 3.77 -12.27 15.90
N THR A 46 3.85 -11.09 15.29
CA THR A 46 2.80 -10.07 15.36
C THR A 46 2.07 -10.00 14.02
N LEU A 47 0.76 -10.21 14.05
CA LEU A 47 -0.13 -10.11 12.89
C LEU A 47 -0.99 -8.84 13.01
N ARG A 48 -0.79 -7.87 12.11
CA ARG A 48 -1.61 -6.66 12.05
C ARG A 48 -2.48 -6.67 10.79
N PRO A 49 -3.82 -6.59 10.89
CA PRO A 49 -4.67 -6.57 9.72
C PRO A 49 -4.38 -5.34 8.86
N ILE A 50 -4.38 -5.52 7.54
CA ILE A 50 -4.25 -4.45 6.55
C ILE A 50 -5.60 -4.27 5.88
N PRO A 51 -6.22 -3.07 5.93
CA PRO A 51 -7.42 -2.81 5.16
C PRO A 51 -7.13 -2.96 3.67
N THR A 52 -7.99 -3.70 2.96
CA THR A 52 -7.80 -4.01 1.54
C THR A 52 -8.14 -2.81 0.66
N THR A 53 -9.26 -2.15 0.94
CA THR A 53 -9.79 -1.06 0.11
C THR A 53 -9.54 0.29 0.76
N PRO A 54 -8.98 1.28 0.03
CA PRO A 54 -8.85 2.65 0.54
C PRO A 54 -10.23 3.26 0.81
N PRO A 55 -10.36 4.15 1.81
CA PRO A 55 -11.60 4.89 2.02
C PRO A 55 -11.90 5.84 0.85
N LEU A 56 -13.13 6.36 0.80
CA LEU A 56 -13.51 7.37 -0.16
C LEU A 56 -12.84 8.70 0.19
N LEU A 57 -12.41 9.48 -0.81
CA LEU A 57 -11.80 10.78 -0.57
C LEU A 57 -12.72 11.74 0.23
N ALA A 58 -14.03 11.62 0.04
CA ALA A 58 -15.04 12.39 0.77
C ALA A 58 -15.11 12.04 2.28
N GLU A 59 -14.77 10.82 2.67
CA GLU A 59 -14.76 10.36 4.07
C GLU A 59 -13.59 10.94 4.87
N LEU A 60 -12.58 11.50 4.18
CA LEU A 60 -11.43 12.12 4.84
C LEU A 60 -11.70 13.56 5.31
N HIS A 61 -12.87 14.13 4.99
CA HIS A 61 -13.27 15.49 5.38
C HIS A 61 -12.20 16.56 5.09
N LEU A 62 -11.53 16.43 3.94
CA LEU A 62 -10.50 17.38 3.53
C LEU A 62 -11.14 18.72 3.14
N PRO A 63 -10.50 19.87 3.44
CA PRO A 63 -10.92 21.16 2.92
C PRO A 63 -10.97 21.13 1.38
N ASP A 64 -11.98 21.78 0.78
CA ASP A 64 -12.16 21.77 -0.68
C ASP A 64 -10.90 22.28 -1.42
N ALA A 65 -10.26 23.32 -0.89
CA ALA A 65 -9.00 23.83 -1.43
C ALA A 65 -7.92 22.74 -1.51
N LEU A 66 -7.83 21.85 -0.52
CA LEU A 66 -6.85 20.76 -0.55
C LEU A 66 -7.25 19.68 -1.57
N ARG A 67 -8.54 19.35 -1.67
CA ARG A 67 -9.06 18.35 -2.61
C ARG A 67 -8.73 18.75 -4.06
N ASP A 68 -8.96 20.00 -4.41
CA ASP A 68 -8.76 20.49 -5.77
C ASP A 68 -7.27 20.57 -6.13
N ASN A 69 -6.40 20.89 -5.15
CA ASN A 69 -4.94 20.91 -5.35
C ASN A 69 -4.28 19.53 -5.36
N LEU A 70 -4.94 18.47 -4.89
CA LEU A 70 -4.43 17.11 -4.92
C LEU A 70 -4.61 16.44 -6.30
N VAL A 71 -5.45 17.01 -7.16
CA VAL A 71 -5.79 16.44 -8.47
C VAL A 71 -5.30 17.37 -9.56
N PHE A 72 -4.12 17.07 -10.09
CA PHE A 72 -3.56 17.78 -11.24
C PHE A 72 -3.17 16.81 -12.36
N GLU A 73 -2.91 17.37 -13.54
CA GLU A 73 -2.49 16.62 -14.72
C GLU A 73 -0.99 16.29 -14.68
N GLN A 74 -0.16 17.23 -14.24
CA GLN A 74 1.30 17.08 -14.15
C GLN A 74 1.84 17.83 -12.93
N GLY A 75 2.83 17.26 -12.24
CA GLY A 75 3.41 17.83 -11.03
C GLY A 75 3.85 16.77 -10.02
N LEU A 76 4.19 17.21 -8.80
CA LEU A 76 4.60 16.34 -7.70
C LEU A 76 3.83 16.71 -6.43
N VAL A 77 3.09 15.75 -5.85
CA VAL A 77 2.54 15.87 -4.49
C VAL A 77 3.48 15.17 -3.54
N ILE A 78 3.85 15.84 -2.45
CA ILE A 78 4.59 15.24 -1.33
C ILE A 78 3.70 15.30 -0.10
N ILE A 79 3.37 14.13 0.46
CA ILE A 79 2.61 14.01 1.70
C ILE A 79 3.59 13.65 2.81
N THR A 80 3.80 14.56 3.76
CA THR A 80 4.71 14.38 4.90
C THR A 80 3.94 14.28 6.22
N GLY A 81 4.61 13.78 7.27
CA GLY A 81 4.02 13.62 8.60
C GLY A 81 4.55 12.38 9.33
N PRO A 82 4.30 12.25 10.64
CA PRO A 82 4.79 11.12 11.44
C PRO A 82 4.09 9.80 11.07
N THR A 83 4.68 8.67 11.45
CA THR A 83 4.03 7.35 11.28
C THR A 83 2.68 7.32 11.99
N GLY A 84 1.65 6.80 11.31
CA GLY A 84 0.28 6.77 11.83
C GLY A 84 -0.57 8.01 11.49
N SER A 85 0.00 9.07 10.88
CA SER A 85 -0.75 10.28 10.52
C SER A 85 -1.69 10.15 9.32
N GLY A 86 -1.92 8.93 8.80
CA GLY A 86 -2.84 8.70 7.68
C GLY A 86 -2.31 9.01 6.27
N LYS A 87 -0.99 9.19 6.07
CA LYS A 87 -0.40 9.51 4.75
C LYS A 87 -0.76 8.49 3.67
N THR A 88 -0.56 7.21 3.96
CA THR A 88 -0.89 6.11 3.05
C THR A 88 -2.38 6.09 2.77
N THR A 89 -3.21 6.34 3.79
CA THR A 89 -4.67 6.42 3.66
C THR A 89 -5.10 7.55 2.74
N LEU A 90 -4.52 8.74 2.91
CA LEU A 90 -4.79 9.89 2.04
C LEU A 90 -4.40 9.58 0.60
N LEU A 91 -3.16 9.10 0.37
CA LEU A 91 -2.69 8.75 -0.96
C LEU A 91 -3.56 7.68 -1.63
N GLY A 92 -3.91 6.63 -0.89
CA GLY A 92 -4.77 5.56 -1.40
C GLY A 92 -6.17 6.05 -1.77
N SER A 93 -6.71 6.99 -0.99
CA SER A 93 -8.03 7.60 -1.25
C SER A 93 -7.99 8.50 -2.47
N VAL A 94 -6.90 9.25 -2.69
CA VAL A 94 -6.70 10.05 -3.91
C VAL A 94 -6.60 9.14 -5.13
N ILE A 95 -5.82 8.07 -5.08
CA ILE A 95 -5.71 7.10 -6.19
C ILE A 95 -7.09 6.49 -6.49
N ARG A 96 -7.82 6.08 -5.45
CA ARG A 96 -9.19 5.57 -5.60
C ARG A 96 -10.10 6.58 -6.30
N TYR A 97 -10.10 7.83 -5.84
CA TYR A 97 -10.88 8.90 -6.44
C TYR A 97 -10.57 9.08 -7.92
N LEU A 98 -9.27 9.09 -8.31
CA LEU A 98 -8.84 9.19 -9.70
C LEU A 98 -9.29 8.00 -10.56
N LEU A 99 -9.37 6.80 -9.99
CA LEU A 99 -9.82 5.59 -10.71
C LEU A 99 -11.33 5.57 -10.93
N GLU A 100 -12.11 6.06 -9.97
CA GLU A 100 -13.58 6.05 -10.00
C GLU A 100 -14.17 7.16 -10.91
N GLN A 101 -13.36 8.10 -11.41
CA GLN A 101 -13.84 9.14 -12.32
C GLN A 101 -14.32 8.57 -13.67
N PRO A 102 -15.50 8.98 -14.18
CA PRO A 102 -16.12 8.41 -15.39
C PRO A 102 -15.25 8.42 -16.66
N HIS A 103 -14.42 9.46 -16.82
CA HIS A 103 -13.54 9.67 -17.97
C HIS A 103 -12.06 9.47 -17.64
N SER A 104 -11.76 8.67 -16.62
CA SER A 104 -10.37 8.39 -16.22
C SER A 104 -9.70 7.43 -17.20
N HIS A 105 -8.73 7.94 -17.96
CA HIS A 105 -7.83 7.17 -18.83
C HIS A 105 -6.41 7.13 -18.24
N ARG A 106 -6.30 6.99 -16.91
CA ARG A 106 -5.02 7.06 -16.20
C ARG A 106 -4.39 5.69 -16.04
N LYS A 107 -3.07 5.61 -16.26
CA LYS A 107 -2.24 4.49 -15.82
C LYS A 107 -1.50 4.91 -14.56
N ILE A 108 -1.82 4.26 -13.46
CA ILE A 108 -1.24 4.55 -12.14
C ILE A 108 -0.31 3.42 -11.74
N ILE A 109 0.89 3.78 -11.34
CA ILE A 109 1.91 2.84 -10.87
C ILE A 109 2.26 3.23 -9.43
N THR A 110 2.16 2.28 -8.51
CA THR A 110 2.53 2.51 -7.10
C THR A 110 3.73 1.66 -6.74
N TYR A 111 4.68 2.26 -6.01
CA TYR A 111 5.81 1.56 -5.42
C TYR A 111 5.75 1.69 -3.90
N GLU A 112 5.50 0.57 -3.22
CA GLU A 112 5.25 0.54 -1.78
C GLU A 112 6.04 -0.59 -1.11
N ALA A 113 6.50 -0.39 0.12
CA ALA A 113 7.09 -1.45 0.93
C ALA A 113 6.59 -1.36 2.38
N PRO A 114 5.60 -2.18 2.78
CA PRO A 114 4.80 -3.16 2.01
C PRO A 114 3.59 -2.53 1.28
N ILE A 115 2.95 -3.27 0.36
CA ILE A 115 1.71 -2.84 -0.32
C ILE A 115 0.57 -2.73 0.68
N GLU A 116 0.04 -1.54 0.87
CA GLU A 116 -0.98 -1.24 1.87
C GLU A 116 -2.38 -1.45 1.30
N PHE A 117 -2.69 -0.81 0.19
CA PHE A 117 -4.00 -0.88 -0.44
C PHE A 117 -3.96 -1.62 -1.78
N VAL A 118 -5.03 -2.37 -2.05
CA VAL A 118 -5.31 -3.00 -3.33
C VAL A 118 -6.57 -2.40 -3.93
N TYR A 119 -6.63 -2.34 -5.26
CA TYR A 119 -7.68 -1.64 -6.00
C TYR A 119 -8.59 -2.61 -6.77
N ASP A 120 -8.55 -3.90 -6.44
CA ASP A 120 -9.26 -4.96 -7.16
C ASP A 120 -10.78 -4.81 -7.09
N PHE A 121 -11.28 -4.25 -5.99
CA PHE A 121 -12.71 -4.00 -5.77
C PHE A 121 -13.18 -2.58 -6.14
N VAL A 122 -12.26 -1.75 -6.63
CA VAL A 122 -12.59 -0.37 -7.04
C VAL A 122 -13.14 -0.40 -8.46
N ARG A 123 -14.35 0.14 -8.64
CA ARG A 123 -14.96 0.25 -9.97
C ARG A 123 -14.21 1.29 -10.79
N ARG A 124 -13.82 0.91 -12.00
CA ARG A 124 -13.03 1.74 -12.92
C ARG A 124 -13.46 1.47 -14.36
N SER A 125 -13.60 2.53 -15.16
CA SER A 125 -14.06 2.44 -16.55
C SER A 125 -12.90 2.09 -17.51
N HIS A 126 -11.84 2.90 -17.51
CA HIS A 126 -10.72 2.77 -18.45
C HIS A 126 -9.33 3.00 -17.80
N ALA A 127 -9.27 2.98 -16.46
CA ALA A 127 -8.05 3.24 -15.72
C ALA A 127 -7.39 1.94 -15.21
N LEU A 128 -6.06 1.93 -15.12
CA LEU A 128 -5.27 0.79 -14.66
C LEU A 128 -4.38 1.18 -13.48
N VAL A 129 -4.40 0.38 -12.42
CA VAL A 129 -3.42 0.43 -11.33
C VAL A 129 -2.50 -0.79 -11.40
N LEU A 130 -1.21 -0.54 -11.20
CA LEU A 130 -0.19 -1.57 -10.97
C LEU A 130 0.44 -1.32 -9.60
N ASN A 131 0.24 -2.23 -8.65
CA ASN A 131 0.92 -2.21 -7.36
C ASN A 131 2.24 -2.97 -7.45
N MET A 132 3.35 -2.30 -7.15
CA MET A 132 4.68 -2.90 -7.07
C MET A 132 5.24 -2.78 -5.66
N ARG A 133 5.87 -3.86 -5.20
CA ARG A 133 6.61 -3.85 -3.93
C ARG A 133 8.00 -3.26 -4.15
N SER A 134 8.39 -2.24 -3.38
CA SER A 134 9.75 -1.69 -3.47
C SER A 134 10.77 -2.79 -3.14
N GLY A 135 11.70 -3.03 -4.07
CA GLY A 135 12.66 -4.15 -4.03
C GLY A 135 12.41 -5.25 -5.07
N CYS A 136 11.26 -5.25 -5.77
CA CYS A 136 11.06 -6.05 -6.98
C CYS A 136 11.51 -5.24 -8.21
N ILE A 137 12.65 -5.58 -8.82
CA ILE A 137 13.07 -4.99 -10.09
C ILE A 137 12.19 -5.57 -11.20
N CYS A 138 11.24 -4.77 -11.68
CA CYS A 138 10.57 -4.99 -12.95
C CYS A 138 10.89 -3.79 -13.84
N THR A 139 11.61 -4.02 -14.93
CA THR A 139 11.92 -3.03 -15.95
C THR A 139 10.63 -2.68 -16.70
N VAL A 140 9.84 -1.76 -16.14
CA VAL A 140 8.62 -1.28 -16.81
C VAL A 140 8.98 0.01 -17.55
N LEU A 141 9.06 -0.06 -18.88
CA LEU A 141 9.13 1.12 -19.73
C LEU A 141 7.88 2.00 -19.45
N PRO A 142 8.04 3.29 -19.10
CA PRO A 142 6.90 4.15 -18.87
C PRO A 142 6.22 4.47 -20.22
N PRO A 143 4.93 4.17 -20.42
CA PRO A 143 4.17 4.83 -21.46
C PRO A 143 3.98 6.31 -21.10
N ARG A 144 3.73 7.16 -22.11
CA ARG A 144 3.67 8.64 -22.02
C ARG A 144 2.64 9.24 -21.02
N TYR A 145 1.91 8.43 -20.26
CA TYR A 145 0.84 8.85 -19.34
C TYR A 145 0.82 8.11 -17.99
N ALA A 146 1.97 7.61 -17.53
CA ALA A 146 2.05 6.91 -16.24
C ALA A 146 2.25 7.90 -15.08
N THR A 147 1.30 7.96 -14.13
CA THR A 147 1.50 8.65 -12.85
C THR A 147 2.11 7.68 -11.85
N VAL A 148 3.30 8.01 -11.33
CA VAL A 148 4.02 7.20 -10.35
C VAL A 148 3.79 7.78 -8.97
N PHE A 149 3.31 6.95 -8.03
CA PHE A 149 3.22 7.30 -6.62
C PHE A 149 4.19 6.43 -5.82
N GLY A 150 4.99 7.08 -4.96
CA GLY A 150 5.92 6.41 -4.05
C GLY A 150 5.64 6.80 -2.62
N VAL A 151 5.61 5.82 -1.72
CA VAL A 151 5.57 6.05 -0.27
C VAL A 151 6.87 5.55 0.33
N SER A 152 7.73 6.46 0.77
CA SER A 152 8.90 6.12 1.59
C SER A 152 8.54 6.22 3.08
N ARG A 153 8.87 5.18 3.85
CA ARG A 153 8.97 5.29 5.31
C ARG A 153 10.27 6.02 5.62
N TRP A 154 10.18 7.12 6.35
CA TRP A 154 11.30 7.77 7.03
C TRP A 154 11.23 7.41 8.51
#